data_AF-A0A7X0BQ04-F1
#
_entry.id   AF-A0A7X0BQ04-F1
#
_cell.length_a   1.000
_cell.length_b   1.000
_cell.length_c   1.000
_cell.angle_alpha   90.00
_cell.angle_beta   90.00
_cell.angle_gamma   90.00
#
_symmetry.space_group_name_H-M   'P 1'
#
loop_
_entity.id
_entity.type
_entity.pdbx_description
1 polymer ?
#
loop_
_entity_poly.entity_id
_entity_poly.type
_entity_poly.pdbx_seq_one_letter_code
_entity_poly.pdbx_strand_id
1 'polypeptide(L)'
;MEELIEGGLRLFGRALYLLVRVLLWGIIELSLYKLPWMLGWLILRTLTGGRYPSCTIHQHDQAGVLESLIPLLVGLASLIALGTWLAHLLA
;
A
#
# COMPACT_ATOMS: atom_id res chain seq x y z
N MET A 1 -29.72 32.78 -10.65
CA MET A 1 -29.62 31.44 -11.27
C MET A 1 -28.17 31.01 -11.38
N GLU A 2 -27.26 31.83 -11.93
CA GLU A 2 -25.81 31.54 -11.96
C GLU A 2 -25.18 31.30 -10.58
N GLU A 3 -25.46 32.13 -9.57
CA GLU A 3 -24.87 31.95 -8.23
C GLU A 3 -25.27 30.62 -7.54
N LEU A 4 -26.46 30.10 -7.84
CA LEU A 4 -26.93 28.80 -7.35
C LEU A 4 -26.19 27.64 -8.03
N ILE A 5 -25.90 27.77 -9.32
CA ILE A 5 -25.15 26.79 -10.11
C ILE A 5 -23.70 26.76 -9.64
N GLU A 6 -23.09 27.93 -9.42
CA GLU A 6 -21.71 28.05 -8.96
C GLU A 6 -21.52 27.54 -7.52
N GLY A 7 -22.48 27.83 -6.63
CA GLY A 7 -22.51 27.29 -5.27
C GLY A 7 -22.67 25.77 -5.25
N GLY A 8 -23.56 25.23 -6.09
CA GLY A 8 -23.75 23.80 -6.26
C GLY A 8 -22.51 23.08 -6.78
N LEU A 9 -21.84 23.65 -7.79
CA LEU A 9 -20.62 23.09 -8.38
C LEU A 9 -19.47 23.07 -7.36
N ARG A 10 -19.34 24.12 -6.54
CA ARG A 10 -18.30 24.23 -5.51
C ARG A 10 -18.52 23.23 -4.37
N LEU A 11 -19.78 23.00 -3.97
CA LEU A 11 -20.13 21.96 -3.00
C LEU A 11 -19.90 20.55 -3.56
N PHE A 12 -20.29 20.32 -4.81
CA PHE A 12 -20.06 19.05 -5.50
C PHE A 12 -18.56 18.74 -5.61
N GLY A 13 -17.74 19.72 -5.99
CA GLY A 13 -16.28 19.56 -6.05
C GLY A 13 -15.65 19.24 -4.69
N ARG A 14 -16.13 19.86 -3.60
CA ARG A 14 -15.70 19.54 -2.23
C ARG A 14 -16.11 18.13 -1.79
N ALA A 15 -17.33 17.72 -2.08
CA ALA A 15 -17.81 16.39 -1.77
C ALA A 15 -17.00 15.32 -2.53
N LEU A 16 -16.73 15.56 -3.82
CA LEU A 16 -15.92 14.68 -4.65
C LEU A 16 -14.47 14.58 -4.15
N TYR A 17 -13.86 15.71 -3.76
CA TYR A 17 -12.53 15.72 -3.15
C TYR A 17 -12.47 14.89 -1.87
N LEU A 18 -13.44 15.06 -0.97
CA LEU A 18 -13.51 14.28 0.26
C LEU A 18 -13.72 12.79 -0.02
N LEU A 19 -14.57 12.45 -0.98
CA LEU A 19 -14.81 11.07 -1.39
C LEU A 19 -13.52 10.42 -1.93
N VAL A 20 -12.81 11.09 -2.83
CA VAL A 20 -11.52 10.61 -3.35
C VAL A 20 -10.49 10.49 -2.22
N ARG A 21 -10.47 11.42 -1.26
CA ARG A 21 -9.53 11.39 -0.13
C ARG A 21 -9.83 10.23 0.83
N VAL A 22 -11.09 9.93 1.10
CA VAL A 22 -11.50 8.76 1.90
C VAL A 22 -11.18 7.47 1.17
N LEU A 23 -11.41 7.41 -0.15
CA LEU A 23 -11.05 6.25 -0.97
C LEU A 23 -9.54 6.02 -1.00
N LEU A 24 -8.73 7.06 -1.18
CA LEU A 24 -7.27 6.95 -1.13
C LEU A 24 -6.77 6.54 0.25
N TRP A 25 -7.33 7.12 1.32
CA TRP A 25 -7.02 6.73 2.69
C TRP A 25 -7.37 5.27 2.95
N GLY A 26 -8.55 4.81 2.50
CA GLY A 26 -8.98 3.42 2.59
C GLY A 26 -8.12 2.48 1.74
N ILE A 27 -7.70 2.89 0.54
CA ILE A 27 -6.75 2.14 -0.29
C ILE A 27 -5.41 2.03 0.44
N ILE A 28 -4.92 3.10 1.07
CA ILE A 28 -3.68 3.08 1.85
C ILE A 28 -3.80 2.16 3.06
N GLU A 29 -4.88 2.24 3.84
CA GLU A 29 -5.11 1.35 4.99
C GLU A 29 -5.25 -0.13 4.56
N LEU A 30 -6.00 -0.41 3.49
CA LEU A 30 -6.16 -1.77 2.99
C LEU A 30 -4.90 -2.27 2.27
N SER A 31 -4.07 -1.36 1.74
CA SER A 31 -2.79 -1.70 1.09
C SER A 31 -1.62 -1.78 2.05
N LEU A 32 -1.75 -1.31 3.31
CA LEU A 32 -0.73 -1.48 4.34
C LEU A 32 -0.40 -2.96 4.59
N TYR A 33 -1.31 -3.88 4.28
CA TYR A 33 -1.01 -5.31 4.33
C TYR A 33 -0.51 -5.86 2.98
N LYS A 34 -1.14 -5.45 1.87
CA LYS A 34 -0.81 -5.98 0.53
C LYS A 34 0.54 -5.52 -0.01
N LEU A 35 0.90 -4.25 0.16
CA LEU A 35 2.15 -3.70 -0.38
C LEU A 35 3.39 -4.29 0.31
N PRO A 36 3.47 -4.32 1.67
CA PRO A 36 4.57 -5.00 2.34
C PRO A 36 4.61 -6.49 2.01
N TRP A 37 3.45 -7.16 1.95
CA TRP A 37 3.40 -8.56 1.53
C TRP A 37 4.00 -8.77 0.14
N MET A 38 3.55 -8.04 -0.86
CA MET A 38 4.03 -8.19 -2.25
C MET A 38 5.52 -7.91 -2.36
N LEU A 39 6.00 -6.84 -1.72
CA LEU A 39 7.42 -6.47 -1.75
C LEU A 39 8.28 -7.50 -1.03
N GLY A 40 7.89 -7.90 0.19
CA GLY A 40 8.65 -8.89 0.94
C GLY A 40 8.60 -10.27 0.31
N TRP A 41 7.47 -10.66 -0.29
CA TRP A 41 7.37 -11.87 -1.09
C TRP A 41 8.38 -11.84 -2.23
N LEU A 42 8.42 -10.76 -3.01
CA LEU A 42 9.35 -10.62 -4.14
C LEU A 42 10.81 -10.66 -3.69
N ILE A 43 11.14 -9.95 -2.61
CA ILE A 43 12.51 -9.90 -2.05
C ILE A 43 12.94 -11.28 -1.56
N LEU A 44 12.09 -11.97 -0.80
CA LEU A 44 12.44 -13.29 -0.28
C LEU A 44 12.47 -14.36 -1.37
N ARG A 45 11.57 -14.28 -2.36
CA ARG A 45 11.55 -15.20 -3.51
C ARG A 45 12.82 -15.05 -4.34
N THR A 46 13.30 -13.82 -4.54
CA THR A 46 14.57 -13.57 -5.24
C THR A 46 15.78 -14.02 -4.42
N LEU A 47 15.83 -13.71 -3.12
CA LEU A 47 16.93 -14.12 -2.23
C LEU A 47 17.04 -15.64 -2.03
N THR A 48 15.91 -16.35 -2.03
CA THR A 48 15.87 -17.80 -1.79
C THR A 48 15.85 -18.62 -3.08
N GLY A 49 15.99 -18.00 -4.25
CA GLY A 49 15.94 -18.68 -5.54
C GLY A 49 14.60 -19.37 -5.81
N GLY A 50 13.50 -18.78 -5.34
CA GLY A 50 12.14 -19.27 -5.55
C GLY A 50 11.63 -20.28 -4.52
N ARG A 51 12.41 -20.59 -3.48
CA ARG A 51 12.05 -21.60 -2.47
C ARG A 51 11.10 -21.08 -1.40
N TYR A 52 11.12 -19.79 -1.10
CA TYR A 52 10.28 -19.17 -0.07
C TYR A 52 9.87 -17.75 -0.49
N PRO A 53 8.63 -17.29 -0.20
CA PRO A 53 7.54 -18.02 0.44
C PRO A 53 6.97 -19.11 -0.46
N SER A 54 6.45 -20.20 0.11
CA SER A 54 5.88 -21.34 -0.64
C SER A 54 4.62 -20.94 -1.42
N CYS A 55 3.81 -20.10 -0.80
CA CYS A 55 2.55 -19.56 -1.28
C CYS A 55 2.75 -18.56 -2.44
N THR A 56 1.73 -18.40 -3.28
CA THR A 56 1.78 -17.39 -4.36
C THR A 56 1.56 -15.98 -3.82
N ILE A 57 1.98 -14.97 -4.59
CA ILE A 57 1.90 -13.55 -4.21
C ILE A 57 0.48 -13.08 -3.84
N HIS A 58 -0.57 -13.75 -4.34
CA HIS A 58 -1.97 -13.42 -4.06
C HIS A 58 -2.60 -14.26 -2.94
N GLN A 59 -1.93 -15.31 -2.45
CA GLN A 59 -2.43 -16.23 -1.43
C GLN A 59 -1.98 -15.85 -0.02
N HIS A 60 -2.08 -14.57 0.33
CA HIS A 60 -1.68 -14.07 1.65
C HIS A 60 -2.49 -14.72 2.79
N ASP A 61 -3.78 -14.89 2.54
CA ASP A 61 -4.82 -15.45 3.41
C ASP A 61 -4.73 -16.97 3.57
N GLN A 62 -3.99 -17.66 2.71
CA GLN A 62 -3.77 -19.11 2.78
C GLN A 62 -2.38 -19.47 3.34
N ALA A 63 -1.52 -18.48 3.54
CA ALA A 63 -0.20 -18.67 4.12
C ALA A 63 -0.31 -18.95 5.62
N GLY A 64 0.49 -19.89 6.13
CA GLY A 64 0.62 -20.09 7.58
C GLY A 64 1.11 -18.81 8.27
N VAL A 65 0.82 -18.65 9.57
CA VAL A 65 1.12 -17.41 10.32
C VAL A 65 2.58 -16.94 10.17
N LEU A 66 3.54 -17.87 10.16
CA LEU A 66 4.96 -17.52 9.95
C LEU A 66 5.30 -17.25 8.47
N GLU A 67 4.63 -17.92 7.54
CA GLU A 67 4.79 -17.67 6.10
C GLU A 67 4.17 -16.33 5.67
N SER A 68 3.17 -15.82 6.39
CA SER A 68 2.61 -14.49 6.16
C SER A 68 3.42 -13.39 6.84
N LEU A 69 3.87 -13.62 8.09
CA LEU A 69 4.53 -12.61 8.90
C LEU A 69 5.93 -12.22 8.40
N ILE A 70 6.76 -13.20 8.00
CA ILE A 70 8.15 -12.91 7.61
C ILE A 70 8.23 -12.04 6.35
N PRO A 71 7.51 -12.34 5.25
CA PRO A 71 7.50 -11.47 4.09
C PRO A 71 6.89 -10.11 4.40
N LEU A 72 5.83 -10.05 5.21
CA LEU A 72 5.25 -8.78 5.63
C LEU A 72 6.30 -7.89 6.31
N LEU A 73 7.05 -8.42 7.27
CA LEU A 73 8.11 -7.69 7.98
C LEU A 73 9.24 -7.25 7.04
N VAL A 74 9.67 -8.12 6.12
CA VAL A 74 10.72 -7.80 5.15
C VAL A 74 10.28 -6.68 4.21
N GLY A 75 9.06 -6.73 3.68
CA GLY A 75 8.55 -5.67 2.80
C GLY A 75 8.36 -4.35 3.53
N LEU A 76 7.92 -4.39 4.79
CA LEU A 76 7.73 -3.20 5.61
C LEU A 76 9.07 -2.55 5.96
N ALA A 77 10.07 -3.36 6.36
CA ALA A 77 11.43 -2.90 6.57
C ALA A 77 12.04 -2.30 5.30
N SER A 78 11.77 -2.91 4.13
CA SER A 78 12.27 -2.41 2.84
C SER A 78 11.66 -1.06 2.46
N LEU A 79 10.36 -0.87 2.70
CA LEU A 79 9.69 0.43 2.49
C LEU A 79 10.26 1.51 3.41
N ILE A 80 10.50 1.19 4.69
CA ILE A 80 11.11 2.13 5.66
C ILE A 80 12.55 2.47 5.24
N ALA A 81 13.34 1.48 4.84
CA ALA A 81 14.71 1.68 4.39
C ALA A 81 14.76 2.56 3.13
N LEU A 82 13.88 2.30 2.15
CA LEU A 82 13.78 3.10 0.93
C LEU A 82 13.33 4.54 1.24
N GLY A 83 12.34 4.72 2.12
CA GLY A 83 11.88 6.05 2.55
C GLY A 83 12.97 6.84 3.27
N THR A 84 13.71 6.19 4.18
CA THR A 84 14.84 6.81 4.90
C THR A 84 15.97 7.17 3.95
N TRP A 85 16.30 6.30 3.00
CA TRP A 85 17.33 6.58 1.99
C TRP A 85 16.92 7.76 1.09
N LEU A 86 15.68 7.77 0.57
CA LEU A 86 15.19 8.89 -0.23
C LEU A 86 15.20 10.21 0.55
N ALA A 87 14.82 10.18 1.83
CA ALA A 87 14.92 11.36 2.70
C ALA A 87 16.36 11.85 2.84
N HIS A 88 17.34 10.95 2.98
CA HIS A 88 18.75 11.30 3.02
C HIS A 88 19.31 11.83 1.69
N LEU A 89 18.74 11.45 0.54
CA LEU A 89 19.15 11.93 -0.78
C LEU A 89 18.54 13.29 -1.14
N LEU A 90 17.38 13.62 -0.58
CA LEU A 90 16.60 14.82 -0.89
C LEU A 90 16.72 15.92 0.19
N ALA A 91 17.33 15.61 1.33
CA ALA A 91 17.68 16.56 2.40
C ALA A 91 19.10 17.11 2.21
#